data_AF-A0A1E5A6P5-F1
#
_entry.id   AF-A0A1E5A6P5-F1
#
_cell.length_a   1.000
_cell.length_b   1.000
_cell.length_c   1.000
_cell.angle_alpha   90.00
_cell.angle_beta   90.00
_cell.angle_gamma   90.00
#
_symmetry.space_group_name_H-M   'P 1'
#
loop_
_entity.id
_entity.type
_entity.pdbx_description
1 polymer ?
#
loop_
_entity_poly.entity_id
_entity_poly.type
_entity_poly.pdbx_seq_one_letter_code
_entity_poly.pdbx_strand_id
1 'polypeptide(L)'
;MGTESVFASILYGKILRNFCKLKFYEEFVSGNSTNIKSKLKEVIKHLITETKLIKNQLGLEINELLSTLIIGIIDTKNTKAEFIAIGDGLICIDGELIEYEQNDKPDYLGYHLAENFENWYESQKQKLSVSTFNDLSICTDGIFTFKNFENKSKQKSEKRYNRLSIN
;
A
#
# COMPACT_ATOMS: atom_id res chain seq x y z
N MET A 1 2.39 1.19 -19.52
CA MET A 1 1.12 0.77 -18.88
C MET A 1 1.23 -0.70 -18.52
N GLY A 2 0.70 -1.10 -17.37
CA GLY A 2 0.68 -2.51 -16.97
C GLY A 2 -0.14 -3.34 -17.97
N THR A 3 0.38 -4.48 -18.37
CA THR A 3 -0.34 -5.40 -19.27
C THR A 3 -1.42 -6.17 -18.53
N GLU A 4 -1.17 -6.52 -17.26
CA GLU A 4 -2.07 -7.35 -16.44
C GLU A 4 -2.09 -6.87 -14.97
N SER A 5 -2.55 -5.64 -14.71
CA SER A 5 -2.59 -5.08 -13.34
C SER A 5 -3.41 -5.92 -12.35
N VAL A 6 -4.44 -6.64 -12.85
CA VAL A 6 -5.23 -7.60 -12.06
C VAL A 6 -4.35 -8.77 -11.59
N PHE A 7 -3.52 -9.32 -12.46
CA PHE A 7 -2.59 -10.40 -12.11
C PHE A 7 -1.60 -9.94 -11.05
N ALA A 8 -0.94 -8.79 -11.26
CA ALA A 8 -0.02 -8.20 -10.28
C ALA A 8 -0.67 -8.00 -8.90
N SER A 9 -1.89 -7.43 -8.87
CA SER A 9 -2.64 -7.21 -7.63
C SER A 9 -2.94 -8.52 -6.89
N ILE A 10 -3.39 -9.54 -7.61
CA ILE A 10 -3.69 -10.86 -7.04
C ILE A 10 -2.42 -11.53 -6.52
N LEU A 11 -1.33 -11.46 -7.29
CA LEU A 11 -0.03 -12.01 -6.90
C LEU A 11 0.46 -11.37 -5.60
N TYR A 12 0.48 -10.04 -5.52
CA TYR A 12 0.89 -9.31 -4.31
C TYR A 12 0.01 -9.63 -3.12
N GLY A 13 -1.32 -9.65 -3.31
CA GLY A 13 -2.27 -10.05 -2.26
C GLY A 13 -2.05 -11.50 -1.78
N LYS A 14 -1.65 -12.42 -2.66
CA LYS A 14 -1.34 -13.81 -2.32
C LYS A 14 -0.05 -13.93 -1.51
N ILE A 15 1.01 -13.24 -1.93
CA ILE A 15 2.31 -13.22 -1.22
C ILE A 15 2.11 -12.64 0.19
N LEU A 16 1.48 -11.47 0.29
CA LEU A 16 1.22 -10.80 1.57
C LEU A 16 0.41 -11.68 2.52
N ARG A 17 -0.67 -12.30 2.02
CA ARG A 17 -1.50 -13.20 2.83
C ARG A 17 -0.72 -14.40 3.36
N ASN A 18 0.19 -14.95 2.56
CA ASN A 18 1.05 -16.05 3.01
C ASN A 18 2.01 -15.58 4.10
N PHE A 19 2.67 -14.44 3.88
CA PHE A 19 3.61 -13.86 4.82
C PHE A 19 2.95 -13.53 6.18
N CYS A 20 1.78 -12.90 6.17
CA CYS A 20 1.05 -12.58 7.40
C CYS A 20 0.69 -13.82 8.22
N LYS A 21 0.36 -14.94 7.56
CA LYS A 21 0.10 -16.22 8.27
C LYS A 21 1.36 -16.73 8.95
N LEU A 22 2.49 -16.74 8.22
CA LEU A 22 3.78 -17.18 8.78
C LEU A 22 4.17 -16.33 9.99
N LYS A 23 4.05 -15.00 9.87
CA LYS A 23 4.36 -14.08 10.96
C LYS A 23 3.45 -14.21 12.17
N PHE A 24 2.17 -14.45 11.96
CA PHE A 24 1.26 -14.74 13.06
C PHE A 24 1.72 -15.95 13.88
N TYR A 25 2.11 -17.04 13.22
CA TYR A 25 2.62 -18.22 13.92
C TYR A 25 3.97 -17.97 14.62
N GLU A 26 4.87 -17.25 13.96
CA GLU A 26 6.18 -16.89 14.53
C GLU A 26 6.04 -16.04 15.80
N GLU A 27 5.21 -15.01 15.77
CA GLU A 27 4.95 -14.14 16.93
C GLU A 27 4.25 -14.90 18.06
N PHE A 28 3.34 -15.82 17.72
CA PHE A 28 2.67 -16.67 18.69
C PHE A 28 3.64 -17.59 19.44
N VAL A 29 4.63 -18.15 18.76
CA VAL A 29 5.62 -19.06 19.35
C VAL A 29 6.73 -18.30 20.09
N SER A 30 7.24 -17.21 19.51
CA SER A 30 8.41 -16.49 20.04
C SER A 30 8.10 -15.48 21.13
N GLY A 31 6.86 -14.98 21.22
CA GLY A 31 6.46 -13.93 22.18
C GLY A 31 7.13 -12.57 21.96
N ASN A 32 7.95 -12.41 20.92
CA ASN A 32 8.69 -11.20 20.62
C ASN A 32 7.94 -10.38 19.56
N SER A 33 7.56 -9.14 19.90
CA SER A 33 7.01 -8.20 18.93
C SER A 33 8.09 -7.21 18.48
N THR A 34 8.40 -7.19 17.19
CA THR A 34 9.20 -6.13 16.58
C THR A 34 8.40 -4.82 16.50
N ASN A 35 9.09 -3.68 16.43
CA ASN A 35 8.42 -2.40 16.26
C ASN A 35 7.74 -2.30 14.87
N ILE A 36 6.74 -1.42 14.75
CA ILE A 36 5.90 -1.30 13.56
C ILE A 36 6.66 -0.95 12.27
N LYS A 37 7.73 -0.15 12.38
CA LYS A 37 8.59 0.24 11.25
C LYS A 37 9.40 -0.94 10.72
N SER A 38 9.97 -1.73 11.63
CA SER A 38 10.68 -2.94 11.30
C SER A 38 9.75 -3.98 10.68
N LYS A 39 8.52 -4.12 11.20
CA LYS A 39 7.50 -5.00 10.60
C LYS A 39 7.17 -4.59 9.17
N LEU A 40 6.95 -3.29 8.93
CA LEU A 40 6.68 -2.80 7.57
C LEU A 40 7.87 -3.10 6.65
N LYS A 41 9.09 -2.76 7.06
CA LYS A 41 10.30 -3.02 6.29
C LYS A 41 10.45 -4.49 5.94
N GLU A 42 10.16 -5.38 6.89
CA GLU A 42 10.20 -6.82 6.67
C GLU A 42 9.14 -7.31 5.68
N VAL A 43 7.90 -6.83 5.80
CA VAL A 43 6.81 -7.13 4.85
C VAL A 43 7.22 -6.77 3.43
N ILE A 44 7.77 -5.56 3.22
CA ILE A 44 8.16 -5.10 1.89
C ILE A 44 9.36 -5.89 1.35
N LYS A 45 10.35 -6.19 2.21
CA LYS A 45 11.51 -7.02 1.85
C LYS A 45 11.09 -8.41 1.38
N HIS A 46 10.16 -9.03 2.11
CA HIS A 46 9.62 -10.33 1.76
C HIS A 46 8.82 -10.26 0.45
N LEU A 47 7.97 -9.25 0.29
CA LEU A 47 7.20 -9.05 -0.93
C LEU A 47 8.10 -8.93 -2.18
N ILE A 48 9.16 -8.12 -2.13
CA ILE A 48 10.11 -7.98 -3.24
C ILE A 48 10.81 -9.30 -3.54
N THR A 49 11.28 -9.99 -2.50
CA THR A 49 12.04 -11.23 -2.64
C THR A 49 11.19 -12.33 -3.29
N GLU A 50 9.97 -12.55 -2.78
CA GLU A 50 9.04 -13.53 -3.34
C GLU A 50 8.59 -13.15 -4.75
N THR A 51 8.32 -11.86 -5.00
CA THR A 51 7.97 -11.39 -6.35
C THR A 51 9.09 -11.68 -7.34
N LYS A 52 10.34 -11.44 -6.95
CA LYS A 52 11.52 -11.73 -7.80
C LYS A 52 11.65 -13.22 -8.10
N LEU A 53 11.42 -14.08 -7.11
CA LEU A 53 11.44 -15.53 -7.30
C LEU A 53 10.35 -15.97 -8.28
N ILE A 54 9.11 -15.52 -8.08
CA ILE A 54 7.97 -15.89 -8.92
C ILE A 54 8.14 -15.35 -10.35
N LYS A 55 8.61 -14.10 -10.49
CA LYS A 55 8.96 -13.52 -11.79
C LYS A 55 9.90 -14.43 -12.57
N ASN A 56 10.96 -14.89 -11.94
CA ASN A 56 11.96 -15.73 -12.60
C ASN A 56 11.43 -17.15 -12.89
N GLN A 57 10.63 -17.72 -11.99
CA GLN A 57 10.05 -19.05 -12.16
C GLN A 57 9.01 -19.12 -13.28
N LEU A 58 8.20 -18.07 -13.43
CA LEU A 58 7.13 -18.01 -14.42
C LEU A 58 7.54 -17.28 -15.70
N GLY A 59 8.75 -16.71 -15.76
CA GLY A 59 9.21 -15.93 -16.91
C GLY A 59 8.44 -14.62 -17.11
N LEU A 60 7.97 -14.01 -16.02
CA LEU A 60 7.17 -12.78 -16.09
C LEU A 60 8.02 -11.59 -16.50
N GLU A 61 7.42 -10.72 -17.31
CA GLU A 61 7.95 -9.44 -17.68
C GLU A 61 7.57 -8.35 -16.67
N ILE A 62 8.33 -7.24 -16.66
CA ILE A 62 8.12 -6.16 -15.67
C ILE A 62 6.74 -5.50 -15.84
N ASN A 63 6.25 -5.38 -17.06
CA ASN A 63 4.93 -4.82 -17.38
C ASN A 63 3.76 -5.65 -16.82
N GLU A 64 3.93 -6.94 -16.57
CA GLU A 64 2.92 -7.81 -15.93
C GLU A 64 2.87 -7.64 -14.40
N LEU A 65 3.86 -6.94 -13.83
CA LEU A 65 4.03 -6.74 -12.39
C LEU A 65 3.74 -5.29 -11.96
N LEU A 66 3.10 -4.49 -12.81
CA LEU A 66 2.81 -3.09 -12.50
C LEU A 66 1.45 -2.98 -11.78
N SER A 67 1.49 -2.62 -10.49
CA SER A 67 0.31 -2.35 -9.66
C SER A 67 0.64 -1.37 -8.55
N THR A 68 -0.32 -0.49 -8.23
CA THR A 68 -0.29 0.33 -7.02
C THR A 68 -0.39 -0.55 -5.78
N LEU A 69 0.36 -0.20 -4.74
CA LEU A 69 0.29 -0.81 -3.41
C LEU A 69 0.29 0.27 -2.34
N ILE A 70 -0.68 0.21 -1.43
CA ILE A 70 -0.64 0.97 -0.17
C ILE A 70 -0.65 -0.07 0.95
N ILE A 71 0.45 -0.13 1.69
CA ILE A 71 0.65 -1.15 2.73
C ILE A 71 0.84 -0.43 4.06
N GLY A 72 -0.01 -0.78 5.02
CA GLY A 72 0.03 -0.25 6.38
C GLY A 72 0.18 -1.36 7.40
N ILE A 73 1.04 -1.16 8.40
CA ILE A 73 1.01 -1.93 9.64
C ILE A 73 0.34 -1.05 10.70
N ILE A 74 -0.62 -1.61 11.42
CA ILE A 74 -1.41 -0.90 12.43
C ILE A 74 -1.25 -1.58 13.78
N ASP A 75 -0.84 -0.80 14.78
CA ASP A 75 -0.94 -1.17 16.19
C ASP A 75 -2.30 -0.69 16.72
N THR A 76 -3.24 -1.62 16.80
CA THR A 76 -4.62 -1.35 17.22
C THR A 76 -4.75 -1.02 18.71
N LYS A 77 -3.75 -1.34 19.54
CA LYS A 77 -3.78 -1.03 20.99
C LYS A 77 -3.40 0.42 21.25
N ASN A 78 -2.38 0.90 20.53
CA ASN A 78 -1.83 2.25 20.71
C ASN A 78 -2.29 3.24 19.62
N THR A 79 -3.19 2.80 18.72
CA THR A 79 -3.66 3.55 17.54
C THR A 79 -2.53 4.15 16.70
N LYS A 80 -1.43 3.41 16.55
CA LYS A 80 -0.27 3.82 15.74
C LYS A 80 -0.28 3.10 14.40
N ALA A 81 0.24 3.75 13.38
CA ALA A 81 0.38 3.11 12.08
C ALA A 81 1.65 3.55 11.35
N GLU A 82 2.16 2.67 10.50
CA GLU A 82 3.24 2.96 9.57
C GLU A 82 2.81 2.52 8.18
N PHE A 83 2.92 3.41 7.20
CA PHE A 83 2.54 3.16 5.82
C PHE A 83 3.70 3.34 4.86
N ILE A 84 3.58 2.65 3.73
CA ILE A 84 4.28 2.95 2.49
C ILE A 84 3.28 2.90 1.33
N ALA A 85 3.33 3.89 0.46
CA ALA A 85 2.63 3.89 -0.82
C ALA A 85 3.65 3.69 -1.96
N ILE A 86 3.27 2.85 -2.93
CA ILE A 86 4.06 2.51 -4.11
C ILE A 86 3.10 2.66 -5.29
N GLY A 87 3.36 3.64 -6.16
CA GLY A 87 2.38 4.17 -7.11
C GLY A 87 1.48 5.25 -6.49
N ASP A 88 0.38 5.56 -7.18
CA ASP A 88 -0.49 6.68 -6.82
C ASP A 88 -1.65 6.25 -5.91
N GLY A 89 -1.95 7.09 -4.92
CA GLY A 89 -2.94 6.75 -3.92
C GLY A 89 -3.24 7.85 -2.93
N LEU A 90 -4.11 7.54 -1.98
CA LEU A 90 -4.60 8.46 -0.97
C LEU A 90 -4.64 7.74 0.38
N ILE A 91 -4.12 8.41 1.41
CA ILE A 91 -4.34 8.05 2.81
C ILE A 91 -5.13 9.19 3.46
N CYS A 92 -6.23 8.85 4.13
CA CYS A 92 -7.03 9.79 4.92
C CYS A 92 -6.85 9.45 6.41
N ILE A 93 -6.48 10.44 7.22
CA ILE A 93 -6.31 10.31 8.68
C ILE A 93 -7.18 11.37 9.32
N ASP A 94 -8.19 10.97 10.09
CA ASP A 94 -9.08 11.90 10.80
C ASP A 94 -9.67 13.01 9.91
N GLY A 95 -9.90 12.71 8.62
CA GLY A 95 -10.41 13.65 7.61
C GLY A 95 -9.34 14.44 6.86
N GLU A 96 -8.07 14.37 7.26
CA GLU A 96 -6.95 14.98 6.54
C GLU A 96 -6.46 14.07 5.41
N LEU A 97 -6.38 14.61 4.19
CA LEU A 97 -5.99 13.88 3.00
C LEU A 97 -4.50 14.02 2.72
N ILE A 98 -3.83 12.87 2.55
CA ILE A 98 -2.44 12.77 2.10
C ILE A 98 -2.46 12.08 0.74
N GLU A 99 -2.31 12.88 -0.31
CA GLU A 99 -2.31 12.43 -1.70
C GLU A 99 -0.89 12.11 -2.16
N TYR A 100 -0.75 10.96 -2.81
CA TYR A 100 0.44 10.48 -3.47
C TYR A 100 0.19 10.44 -4.98
N GLU A 101 0.82 11.35 -5.72
CA GLU A 101 0.61 11.56 -7.14
C GLU A 101 1.96 11.69 -7.85
N GLN A 102 2.16 10.92 -8.92
CA GLN A 102 3.43 10.80 -9.63
C GLN A 102 3.37 11.25 -11.10
N ASN A 103 2.40 12.12 -11.46
CA ASN A 103 2.27 12.74 -12.78
C ASN A 103 2.19 11.70 -13.90
N ASP A 104 1.25 10.76 -13.80
CA ASP A 104 1.03 9.67 -14.76
C ASP A 104 2.23 8.72 -14.95
N LYS A 105 3.20 8.74 -14.04
CA LYS A 105 4.35 7.82 -14.00
C LYS A 105 4.51 7.20 -12.62
N PRO A 106 3.61 6.29 -12.22
CA PRO A 106 3.64 5.71 -10.90
C PRO A 106 4.89 4.83 -10.75
N ASP A 107 5.57 4.98 -9.62
CA ASP A 107 6.78 4.24 -9.29
C ASP A 107 6.39 2.89 -8.70
N TYR A 108 6.14 1.92 -9.59
CA TYR A 108 5.66 0.60 -9.22
C TYR A 108 6.77 -0.32 -8.69
N LEU A 109 6.39 -1.21 -7.76
CA LEU A 109 7.30 -2.19 -7.15
C LEU A 109 8.08 -3.01 -8.20
N GLY A 110 7.43 -3.36 -9.32
CA GLY A 110 8.02 -4.13 -10.41
C GLY A 110 9.32 -3.52 -10.95
N TYR A 111 9.48 -2.20 -10.97
CA TYR A 111 10.68 -1.53 -11.49
C TYR A 111 11.93 -1.79 -10.65
N HIS A 112 11.75 -2.10 -9.36
CA HIS A 112 12.85 -2.13 -8.38
C HIS A 112 13.28 -3.54 -7.98
N LEU A 113 12.74 -4.60 -8.61
CA LEU A 113 13.05 -5.98 -8.25
C LEU A 113 14.54 -6.37 -8.42
N ALA A 114 15.28 -5.61 -9.23
CA ALA A 114 16.71 -5.78 -9.44
C ALA A 114 17.58 -4.94 -8.49
N GLU A 115 16.99 -3.96 -7.80
CA GLU A 115 17.73 -3.00 -6.97
C GLU A 115 18.15 -3.60 -5.62
N ASN A 116 19.09 -2.91 -4.95
CA ASN A 116 19.39 -3.20 -3.56
C ASN A 116 18.22 -2.73 -2.67
N PHE A 117 17.57 -3.68 -2.00
CA PHE A 117 16.40 -3.41 -1.17
C PHE A 117 16.64 -2.32 -0.11
N GLU A 118 17.77 -2.35 0.58
CA GLU A 118 18.03 -1.41 1.68
C GLU A 118 18.14 0.02 1.14
N ASN A 119 18.89 0.22 0.05
CA ASN A 119 19.03 1.52 -0.60
C ASN A 119 17.68 2.04 -1.12
N TRP A 120 16.94 1.16 -1.81
CA TRP A 120 15.63 1.49 -2.35
C TRP A 120 14.67 1.88 -1.23
N TYR A 121 14.52 1.05 -0.19
CA TYR A 121 13.58 1.27 0.91
C TYR A 121 13.87 2.56 1.69
N GLU A 122 15.15 2.88 1.94
CA GLU A 122 15.52 4.13 2.60
C GLU A 122 15.27 5.36 1.71
N SER A 123 15.41 5.24 0.39
CA SER A 123 15.15 6.32 -0.57
C SER A 123 13.67 6.65 -0.77
N GLN A 124 12.76 5.75 -0.36
CA GLN A 124 11.32 5.94 -0.52
C GLN A 124 10.81 7.15 0.26
N LYS A 125 10.17 8.08 -0.45
CA LYS A 125 9.59 9.31 0.14
C LYS A 125 8.13 9.13 0.56
N GLN A 126 7.46 8.15 -0.02
CA GLN A 126 6.05 7.86 0.20
C GLN A 126 5.83 6.96 1.43
N LYS A 127 6.51 7.28 2.53
CA LYS A 127 6.36 6.61 3.83
C LYS A 127 5.69 7.57 4.81
N LEU A 128 4.84 7.04 5.68
CA LEU A 128 4.09 7.84 6.64
C LEU A 128 4.05 7.14 8.01
N SER A 129 4.51 7.84 9.04
CA SER A 129 4.37 7.43 10.44
C SER A 129 3.20 8.19 11.07
N VAL A 130 2.26 7.45 11.65
CA VAL A 130 1.10 7.99 12.36
C VAL A 130 1.20 7.64 13.84
N SER A 131 1.28 8.65 14.69
CA SER A 131 1.46 8.48 16.15
C SER A 131 0.17 8.16 16.89
N THR A 132 -0.97 8.59 16.35
CA THR A 132 -2.33 8.32 16.83
C THR A 132 -3.34 8.61 15.71
N PHE A 133 -4.49 7.94 15.70
CA PHE A 133 -5.62 8.23 14.79
C PHE A 133 -6.93 7.73 15.39
N ASN A 134 -8.06 8.30 14.96
CA ASN A 134 -9.42 7.82 15.27
C ASN A 134 -10.05 7.12 14.05
N ASP A 135 -9.87 7.71 12.88
CA ASP A 135 -10.30 7.18 11.59
C ASP A 135 -9.13 7.11 10.61
N LEU A 136 -9.12 6.03 9.83
CA LEU A 136 -8.09 5.77 8.84
C LEU A 136 -8.73 5.11 7.62
N SER A 137 -8.53 5.72 6.45
CA SER A 137 -8.95 5.17 5.16
C SER A 137 -7.80 5.20 4.16
N ILE A 138 -7.75 4.20 3.29
CA ILE A 138 -6.82 4.17 2.15
C ILE A 138 -7.61 4.01 0.85
N CYS A 139 -7.13 4.62 -0.22
CA CYS A 139 -7.72 4.45 -1.54
C CYS A 139 -6.66 4.56 -2.63
N THR A 140 -6.89 3.89 -3.76
CA THR A 140 -6.11 4.15 -4.98
C THR A 140 -6.62 5.43 -5.65
N ASP A 141 -5.85 5.93 -6.61
CA ASP A 141 -6.17 7.06 -7.50
C ASP A 141 -7.60 7.05 -8.11
N GLY A 142 -8.21 5.87 -8.28
CA GLY A 142 -9.58 5.70 -8.76
C GLY A 142 -10.64 6.51 -8.00
N ILE A 143 -10.41 6.89 -6.73
CA ILE A 143 -11.30 7.80 -5.99
C ILE A 143 -11.43 9.18 -6.64
N PHE A 144 -10.38 9.63 -7.33
CA PHE A 144 -10.37 10.92 -8.02
C PHE A 144 -11.25 10.91 -9.27
N THR A 145 -11.59 9.74 -9.83
CA THR A 145 -12.57 9.63 -10.92
C THR A 145 -13.96 10.17 -10.52
N PHE A 146 -14.24 10.26 -9.21
CA PHE A 146 -15.48 10.85 -8.68
C PHE A 146 -15.35 12.35 -8.37
N LYS A 147 -14.14 12.93 -8.38
CA LYS A 147 -13.93 14.37 -8.25
C LYS A 147 -14.28 15.03 -9.59
N ASN A 148 -15.21 15.99 -9.57
CA ASN A 148 -15.68 16.65 -10.77
C ASN A 148 -14.76 17.84 -11.11
N PHE A 149 -13.63 17.56 -11.75
CA PHE A 149 -12.57 18.55 -12.01
C PHE A 149 -13.00 19.70 -12.95
N GLU A 150 -13.94 19.45 -13.87
CA GLU A 150 -14.40 20.45 -14.85
C GLU A 150 -15.42 21.45 -14.30
N ASN A 151 -16.18 21.08 -13.26
CA ASN A 151 -17.23 21.93 -12.69
C ASN A 151 -17.28 21.75 -11.18
N LYS A 152 -16.37 22.45 -10.46
CA LYS A 152 -16.40 22.53 -8.99
C LYS A 152 -17.78 22.94 -8.44
N SER A 153 -18.54 23.73 -9.20
CA SER A 153 -19.91 24.15 -8.87
C SER A 153 -20.95 23.01 -8.87
N LYS A 154 -20.68 21.91 -9.59
CA LYS A 154 -21.52 20.70 -9.62
C LYS A 154 -21.02 19.61 -8.68
N GLN A 155 -19.90 19.83 -7.99
CA GLN A 155 -19.40 18.89 -7.00
C GLN A 155 -20.36 18.89 -5.81
N LYS A 156 -21.02 17.74 -5.58
CA LYS A 156 -21.95 17.59 -4.46
C LYS A 156 -21.16 17.68 -3.15
N SER A 157 -21.64 18.48 -2.20
CA SER A 157 -21.02 18.60 -0.88
C SER A 157 -20.94 17.23 -0.18
N GLU A 158 -19.81 16.94 0.46
CA GLU A 158 -19.49 15.69 1.17
C GLU A 158 -20.54 15.25 2.19
N LYS A 159 -21.36 16.19 2.71
CA LYS A 159 -22.50 15.90 3.61
C LYS A 159 -23.47 14.82 3.11
N ARG A 160 -23.48 14.50 1.81
CA ARG A 160 -24.35 13.46 1.24
C ARG A 160 -23.75 12.04 1.29
N TYR A 161 -22.43 11.89 1.50
CA TYR A 161 -21.75 10.58 1.57
C TYR A 161 -21.80 9.95 2.97
N ASN A 162 -21.97 10.75 4.03
CA ASN A 162 -22.14 10.29 5.42
C ASN A 162 -23.46 9.54 5.71
N ARG A 163 -24.18 9.07 4.67
CA ARG A 163 -25.44 8.34 4.80
C ARG A 163 -25.35 6.85 4.46
N LEU A 164 -24.14 6.34 4.22
CA LEU A 164 -23.89 4.91 3.96
C LEU A 164 -23.25 4.18 5.15
N SER A 165 -23.29 4.76 6.35
CA SER A 165 -23.13 3.97 7.58
C SER A 165 -24.28 2.98 7.67
N ILE A 166 -24.00 1.74 7.28
CA ILE A 166 -24.89 0.60 7.47
C ILE A 166 -24.94 0.38 8.99
N ASN A 167 -26.13 0.58 9.56
CA ASN A 167 -26.48 0.12 10.91
C ASN A 167 -26.44 -1.41 10.97
#